data_AF-A0A8T4XW22-F1
#
_entry.id   AF-A0A8T4XW22-F1
#
_cell.length_a   1.000
_cell.length_b   1.000
_cell.length_c   1.000
_cell.angle_alpha   90.00
_cell.angle_beta   90.00
_cell.angle_gamma   90.00
#
_symmetry.space_group_name_H-M   'P 1'
#
loop_
_entity.id
_entity.type
_entity.pdbx_description
1 polymer ?
#
loop_
_entity_poly.entity_id
_entity_poly.type
_entity_poly.pdbx_seq_one_letter_code
_entity_poly.pdbx_strand_id
1 'polypeptide(L)'
;MRIALGGMGHESNTFSPLPTNIEDFNVIEGGKLLEDEVAKYLIGEGVEVVPTVYAWALPSGVVSRSAFLRLEDELLKALEDSGKVDGVCLFLHGAMEVEGIGDGETNLLKRIREVVGWRVTVSVALDLHGNLNPQIVEYADILTAYRTTPHVDVFETRLKAARLLIRSIKTGIKPTSTIVKPPVLLPGEYVVTSIKPAASIYRSLEEIDRRLGVVDSSMLVGMAWADTLHASASAVVVSDGRRESRAYEMACRLAEAYWDKRGEFKLEVEAGEVDDLIRVAKASMKKPVFISDSGDNVTAGAPGDVPIFIERLLAFKVEDAVVAGIYDPDAVRLCREAGLGGDVKTSIGGKIDKINGYPVEVKG
;
A
#
# COMPACT_ATOMS: atom_id res chain seq x y z
N MET A 1 28.57 -9.01 -8.55
CA MET A 1 27.28 -8.40 -8.93
C MET A 1 26.92 -7.40 -7.86
N ARG A 2 26.60 -6.17 -8.22
CA ARG A 2 26.26 -5.08 -7.29
C ARG A 2 24.79 -4.71 -7.45
N ILE A 3 23.99 -4.79 -6.40
CA ILE A 3 22.56 -4.43 -6.44
C ILE A 3 22.30 -3.35 -5.40
N ALA A 4 21.73 -2.23 -5.85
CA ALA A 4 21.21 -1.22 -4.94
C ALA A 4 19.87 -1.67 -4.35
N LEU A 5 19.67 -1.43 -3.05
CA LEU A 5 18.46 -1.77 -2.31
C LEU A 5 17.93 -0.53 -1.59
N GLY A 6 16.63 -0.24 -1.73
CA GLY A 6 15.97 0.87 -1.05
C GLY A 6 14.49 1.00 -1.42
N GLY A 7 13.90 2.17 -1.21
CA GLY A 7 12.54 2.50 -1.65
C GLY A 7 11.80 3.47 -0.73
N MET A 8 10.59 3.84 -1.13
CA MET A 8 9.67 4.67 -0.37
C MET A 8 8.27 4.08 -0.47
N GLY A 9 7.64 3.76 0.66
CA GLY A 9 6.30 3.18 0.71
C GLY A 9 5.33 4.06 1.51
N HIS A 10 4.26 4.50 0.86
CA HIS A 10 3.14 5.18 1.50
C HIS A 10 1.85 4.94 0.72
N GLU A 11 0.74 4.76 1.42
CA GLU A 11 -0.60 4.70 0.82
C GLU A 11 -1.32 6.01 1.11
N SER A 12 -1.66 6.77 0.06
CA SER A 12 -2.22 8.10 0.23
C SER A 12 -3.74 8.08 0.07
N ASN A 13 -4.43 8.56 1.10
CA ASN A 13 -5.83 8.95 1.04
C ASN A 13 -5.91 10.43 0.73
N THR A 14 -6.25 10.79 -0.52
CA THR A 14 -6.25 12.21 -0.95
C THR A 14 -7.38 13.03 -0.31
N PHE A 15 -8.33 12.37 0.34
CA PHE A 15 -9.43 13.02 1.07
C PHE A 15 -9.08 13.24 2.54
N SER A 16 -8.02 12.60 3.04
CA SER A 16 -7.60 12.74 4.43
C SER A 16 -7.03 14.15 4.67
N PRO A 17 -7.48 14.85 5.73
CA PRO A 17 -6.98 16.17 6.09
C PRO A 17 -5.60 16.14 6.76
N LEU A 18 -5.05 14.95 7.05
CA LEU A 18 -3.76 14.77 7.71
C LEU A 18 -2.66 14.58 6.67
N PRO A 19 -1.80 15.58 6.41
CA PRO A 19 -0.66 15.38 5.52
C PRO A 19 0.37 14.45 6.16
N THR A 20 1.10 13.71 5.33
CA THR A 20 2.21 12.88 5.79
C THR A 20 3.53 13.65 5.67
N ASN A 21 4.16 13.93 6.82
CA ASN A 21 5.42 14.67 6.90
C ASN A 21 6.60 13.73 7.15
N ILE A 22 7.82 14.27 7.17
CA ILE A 22 9.04 13.46 7.30
C ILE A 22 9.10 12.72 8.65
N GLU A 23 8.49 13.28 9.69
CA GLU A 23 8.42 12.71 11.03
C GLU A 23 7.54 11.45 11.11
N ASP A 24 6.64 11.27 10.13
CA ASP A 24 5.73 10.12 10.06
C ASP A 24 6.39 8.90 9.38
N PHE A 25 7.51 9.10 8.70
CA PHE A 25 8.27 8.03 8.06
C PHE A 25 9.21 7.33 9.05
N ASN A 26 9.16 6.02 9.05
CA ASN A 26 10.25 5.18 9.55
C ASN A 26 11.30 5.09 8.45
N VAL A 27 12.55 5.46 8.76
CA VAL A 27 13.63 5.52 7.78
C VAL A 27 14.77 4.59 8.21
N ILE A 28 15.14 3.66 7.32
CA ILE A 28 16.34 2.84 7.44
C ILE A 28 17.34 3.31 6.37
N GLU A 29 18.53 3.73 6.82
CA GLU A 29 19.57 4.30 5.96
C GLU A 29 20.84 3.46 5.98
N GLY A 30 21.52 3.41 4.84
CA GLY A 30 22.88 2.89 4.70
C GLY A 30 23.05 1.49 5.30
N GLY A 31 24.13 1.27 6.05
CA GLY A 31 24.48 -0.04 6.58
C GLY A 31 23.39 -0.75 7.39
N LYS A 32 22.43 -0.02 8.00
CA LYS A 32 21.30 -0.63 8.72
C LYS A 32 20.37 -1.41 7.79
N LEU A 33 20.28 -1.04 6.52
CA LEU A 33 19.47 -1.74 5.54
C LEU A 33 20.02 -3.14 5.21
N LEU A 34 21.29 -3.41 5.54
CA LEU A 34 21.88 -4.74 5.38
C LEU A 34 21.31 -5.77 6.37
N GLU A 35 20.62 -5.32 7.43
CA GLU A 35 19.90 -6.19 8.35
C GLU A 35 18.50 -6.62 7.84
N ASP A 36 18.02 -6.02 6.76
CA ASP A 36 16.79 -6.45 6.09
C ASP A 36 16.95 -7.87 5.55
N GLU A 37 15.90 -8.69 5.67
CA GLU A 37 15.95 -10.10 5.28
C GLU A 37 16.20 -10.30 3.78
N VAL A 38 15.76 -9.37 2.93
CA VAL A 38 16.08 -9.40 1.49
C VAL A 38 17.54 -9.03 1.25
N ALA A 39 18.09 -8.06 2.01
CA ALA A 39 19.51 -7.75 1.93
C ALA A 39 20.36 -8.97 2.34
N LYS A 40 20.02 -9.65 3.44
CA LYS A 40 20.67 -10.90 3.87
C LYS A 40 20.58 -11.99 2.80
N TYR A 41 19.43 -12.14 2.16
CA TYR A 41 19.26 -13.07 1.04
C TYR A 41 20.19 -12.73 -0.14
N LEU A 42 20.23 -11.46 -0.57
CA LEU A 42 21.12 -11.00 -1.64
C LEU A 42 22.59 -11.28 -1.32
N ILE A 43 23.03 -10.98 -0.08
CA ILE A 43 24.40 -11.27 0.39
C ILE A 43 24.68 -12.78 0.31
N GLY A 44 23.73 -13.62 0.74
CA GLY A 44 23.83 -15.08 0.64
C GLY A 44 23.96 -15.61 -0.80
N GLU A 45 23.39 -14.88 -1.78
CA GLU A 45 23.53 -15.15 -3.22
C GLU A 45 24.86 -14.64 -3.83
N GLY A 46 25.76 -14.09 -3.01
CA GLY A 46 27.03 -13.51 -3.42
C GLY A 46 26.91 -12.14 -4.08
N VAL A 47 25.81 -11.42 -3.81
CA VAL A 47 25.61 -10.04 -4.28
C VAL A 47 26.27 -9.07 -3.30
N GLU A 48 27.00 -8.10 -3.85
CA GLU A 48 27.40 -6.90 -3.11
C GLU A 48 26.18 -5.98 -3.03
N VAL A 49 25.55 -5.93 -1.86
CA VAL A 49 24.39 -5.06 -1.63
C VAL A 49 24.89 -3.63 -1.40
N VAL A 50 24.38 -2.71 -2.22
CA VAL A 50 24.57 -1.26 -2.07
C VAL A 50 23.34 -0.73 -1.34
N PRO A 51 23.40 -0.48 -0.03
CA PRO A 51 22.25 0.02 0.68
C PRO A 51 22.06 1.51 0.39
N THR A 52 20.82 1.93 0.11
CA THR A 52 20.46 3.35 -0.04
C THR A 52 19.63 3.81 1.14
N VAL A 53 18.35 4.09 0.92
CA VAL A 53 17.35 4.46 1.92
C VAL A 53 16.11 3.62 1.66
N TYR A 54 15.55 3.06 2.73
CA TYR A 54 14.20 2.52 2.72
C TYR A 54 13.35 3.26 3.75
N ALA A 55 12.33 3.97 3.27
CA ALA A 55 11.42 4.74 4.10
C ALA A 55 9.98 4.25 3.93
N TRP A 56 9.22 4.18 5.03
CA TRP A 56 7.79 3.89 4.98
C TRP A 56 7.02 4.60 6.09
N ALA A 57 5.81 5.04 5.77
CA ALA A 57 4.85 5.58 6.72
C ALA A 57 3.58 4.73 6.72
N LEU A 58 2.80 4.79 7.80
CA LEU A 58 1.45 4.22 7.80
C LEU A 58 0.57 4.99 6.81
N PRO A 59 -0.51 4.37 6.28
CA PRO A 59 -1.47 5.06 5.42
C PRO A 59 -1.98 6.34 6.08
N SER A 60 -2.00 7.44 5.33
CA SER A 60 -2.54 8.73 5.76
C SER A 60 -2.81 9.61 4.54
N GLY A 61 -2.92 10.93 4.72
CA GLY A 61 -3.09 11.87 3.61
C GLY A 61 -1.83 12.07 2.78
N VAL A 62 -1.97 12.93 1.77
CA VAL A 62 -0.92 13.23 0.77
C VAL A 62 0.43 13.50 1.43
N VAL A 63 1.50 12.92 0.87
CA VAL A 63 2.86 13.14 1.36
C VAL A 63 3.27 14.57 1.06
N SER A 64 3.78 15.28 2.07
CA SER A 64 4.29 16.64 1.89
C SER A 64 5.42 16.64 0.87
N ARG A 65 5.43 17.66 0.01
CA ARG A 65 6.47 17.78 -1.03
C ARG A 65 7.88 17.77 -0.44
N SER A 66 8.04 18.40 0.73
CA SER A 66 9.33 18.49 1.41
C SER A 66 9.84 17.15 1.93
N ALA A 67 8.96 16.30 2.47
CA ALA A 67 9.33 14.96 2.93
C ALA A 67 9.74 14.06 1.76
N PHE A 68 8.93 14.06 0.69
CA PHE A 68 9.24 13.27 -0.51
C PHE A 68 10.58 13.68 -1.14
N LEU A 69 10.79 14.98 -1.40
CA LEU A 69 12.02 15.44 -2.05
C LEU A 69 13.26 15.15 -1.20
N ARG A 70 13.15 15.25 0.13
CA ARG A 70 14.25 14.89 1.03
C ARG A 70 14.62 13.40 0.90
N LEU A 71 13.64 12.50 1.01
CA LEU A 71 13.88 11.06 0.93
C LEU A 71 14.33 10.63 -0.47
N GLU A 72 13.79 11.25 -1.53
CA GLU A 72 14.25 11.09 -2.90
C GLU A 72 15.73 11.48 -3.03
N ASP A 73 16.10 12.69 -2.59
CA ASP A 73 17.47 13.19 -2.69
C ASP A 73 18.46 12.31 -1.91
N GLU A 74 18.08 11.84 -0.71
CA GLU A 74 18.90 10.93 0.09
C GLU A 74 19.12 9.58 -0.63
N LEU A 75 18.07 9.00 -1.24
CA LEU A 75 18.15 7.77 -2.02
C LEU A 75 19.01 7.94 -3.27
N LEU A 76 18.78 9.01 -4.06
CA LEU A 76 19.50 9.28 -5.29
C LEU A 76 20.97 9.54 -5.03
N LYS A 77 21.30 10.32 -4.00
CA LYS A 77 22.68 10.57 -3.60
C LYS A 77 23.41 9.29 -3.22
N ALA A 78 22.77 8.40 -2.46
CA ALA A 78 23.36 7.10 -2.12
C ALA A 78 23.60 6.24 -3.38
N LEU A 79 22.72 6.29 -4.37
CA LEU A 79 22.94 5.63 -5.67
C LEU A 79 24.13 6.24 -6.42
N GLU A 80 24.21 7.57 -6.52
CA GLU A 80 25.31 8.29 -7.18
C GLU A 80 26.67 7.98 -6.55
N ASP A 81 26.77 8.08 -5.22
CA ASP A 81 28.00 7.84 -4.45
C ASP A 81 28.46 6.37 -4.55
N SER A 82 27.54 5.43 -4.82
CA SER A 82 27.86 4.01 -4.95
C SER A 82 28.58 3.63 -6.26
N GLY A 83 28.54 4.51 -7.26
CA GLY A 83 29.06 4.24 -8.61
C GLY A 83 28.21 3.24 -9.40
N LYS A 84 28.86 2.38 -10.18
CA LYS A 84 28.15 1.47 -11.11
C LYS A 84 27.50 0.30 -10.37
N VAL A 85 26.18 0.15 -10.52
CA VAL A 85 25.42 -1.02 -10.08
C VAL A 85 24.95 -1.86 -11.26
N ASP A 86 24.75 -3.15 -11.05
CA ASP A 86 24.21 -4.10 -12.05
C ASP A 86 22.67 -4.13 -12.02
N GLY A 87 22.07 -3.76 -10.89
CA GLY A 87 20.62 -3.70 -10.71
C GLY A 87 20.19 -2.81 -9.55
N VAL A 88 18.91 -2.44 -9.54
CA VAL A 88 18.26 -1.72 -8.44
C VAL A 88 17.02 -2.52 -8.02
N CYS A 89 16.89 -2.82 -6.73
CA CYS A 89 15.75 -3.49 -6.12
C CYS A 89 15.04 -2.50 -5.20
N LEU A 90 13.79 -2.17 -5.50
CA LEU A 90 13.02 -1.16 -4.78
C LEU A 90 11.79 -1.77 -4.11
N PHE A 91 11.53 -1.31 -2.88
CA PHE A 91 10.28 -1.60 -2.16
C PHE A 91 9.44 -0.33 -2.16
N LEU A 92 8.42 -0.30 -3.01
CA LEU A 92 7.49 0.82 -3.14
C LEU A 92 6.07 0.37 -2.73
N HIS A 93 5.15 1.31 -2.52
CA HIS A 93 3.75 0.95 -2.27
C HIS A 93 2.97 0.85 -3.58
N GLY A 94 3.07 1.89 -4.41
CA GLY A 94 2.32 2.06 -5.66
C GLY A 94 1.12 3.00 -5.54
N ALA A 95 0.90 3.62 -4.38
CA ALA A 95 -0.23 4.53 -4.11
C ALA A 95 0.21 5.80 -3.37
N MET A 96 1.47 6.21 -3.54
CA MET A 96 1.99 7.42 -2.94
C MET A 96 1.65 8.62 -3.82
N GLU A 97 0.79 9.50 -3.31
CA GLU A 97 0.52 10.81 -3.87
C GLU A 97 1.31 11.87 -3.10
N VAL A 98 1.96 12.75 -3.84
CA VAL A 98 2.85 13.77 -3.31
C VAL A 98 2.33 15.15 -3.67
N GLU A 99 2.32 16.05 -2.68
CA GLU A 99 1.82 17.41 -2.83
C GLU A 99 2.53 18.15 -3.99
N GLY A 100 1.74 18.58 -4.99
CA GLY A 100 2.24 19.31 -6.15
C GLY A 100 3.09 18.50 -7.13
N ILE A 101 3.29 17.20 -6.89
CA ILE A 101 4.03 16.28 -7.77
C ILE A 101 3.09 15.20 -8.35
N GLY A 102 2.13 14.71 -7.57
CA GLY A 102 1.25 13.59 -7.93
C GLY A 102 1.90 12.24 -7.62
N ASP A 103 1.80 11.30 -8.55
CA ASP A 103 2.39 9.96 -8.49
C ASP A 103 3.89 9.99 -8.12
N GLY A 104 4.17 9.63 -6.87
CA GLY A 104 5.51 9.66 -6.29
C GLY A 104 6.36 8.49 -6.74
N GLU A 105 5.80 7.31 -6.98
CA GLU A 105 6.55 6.13 -7.44
C GLU A 105 7.11 6.32 -8.85
N THR A 106 6.28 6.77 -9.80
CA THR A 106 6.74 7.01 -11.17
C THR A 106 7.74 8.15 -11.23
N ASN A 107 7.59 9.19 -10.40
CA ASN A 107 8.55 10.29 -10.30
C ASN A 107 9.91 9.80 -9.80
N LEU A 108 9.92 9.05 -8.69
CA LEU A 108 11.13 8.46 -8.12
C LEU A 108 11.83 7.54 -9.14
N LEU A 109 11.08 6.65 -9.80
CA LEU A 109 11.65 5.70 -10.77
C LEU A 109 12.28 6.43 -11.97
N LYS A 110 11.64 7.51 -12.45
CA LYS A 110 12.22 8.36 -13.50
C LYS A 110 13.54 8.97 -13.04
N ARG A 111 13.60 9.53 -11.83
CA ARG A 111 14.82 10.12 -11.27
C ARG A 111 15.93 9.09 -11.05
N ILE A 112 15.57 7.89 -10.59
CA ILE A 112 16.50 6.76 -10.49
C ILE A 112 17.08 6.41 -11.86
N ARG A 113 16.25 6.40 -12.92
CA ARG A 113 16.73 6.15 -14.30
C ARG A 113 17.70 7.22 -14.81
N GLU A 114 17.54 8.47 -14.40
CA GLU A 114 18.50 9.55 -14.70
C GLU A 114 19.88 9.26 -14.08
N VAL A 115 19.93 8.64 -12.90
CA VAL A 115 21.17 8.29 -12.19
C VAL A 115 21.81 7.00 -12.71
N VAL A 116 21.06 5.90 -12.78
CA VAL A 116 21.63 4.56 -13.07
C VAL A 116 21.64 4.23 -14.57
N GLY A 117 20.84 4.95 -15.37
CA GLY A 117 20.70 4.73 -16.80
C GLY A 117 19.85 3.51 -17.21
N TRP A 118 19.66 3.37 -18.52
CA TRP A 118 18.75 2.38 -19.12
C TRP A 118 19.32 0.96 -19.26
N ARG A 119 20.61 0.75 -18.92
CA ARG A 119 21.25 -0.58 -19.01
C ARG A 119 21.07 -1.40 -17.73
N VAL A 120 20.87 -0.72 -16.61
CA VAL A 120 20.69 -1.31 -15.28
C VAL A 120 19.26 -1.82 -15.16
N THR A 121 19.08 -3.06 -14.69
CA THR A 121 17.74 -3.62 -14.49
C THR A 121 17.15 -3.07 -13.18
N VAL A 122 15.96 -2.49 -13.24
CA VAL A 122 15.21 -1.97 -12.08
C VAL A 122 14.04 -2.91 -11.77
N SER A 123 14.02 -3.47 -10.57
CA SER A 123 12.97 -4.34 -10.06
C SER A 123 12.26 -3.71 -8.89
N VAL A 124 10.94 -3.77 -8.87
CA VAL A 124 10.10 -3.14 -7.85
C VAL A 124 9.13 -4.16 -7.28
N ALA A 125 9.09 -4.25 -5.94
CA ALA A 125 7.99 -4.87 -5.21
C ALA A 125 6.98 -3.79 -4.80
N LEU A 126 5.69 -4.08 -5.00
CA LEU A 126 4.56 -3.18 -4.78
C LEU A 126 3.53 -3.80 -3.83
N ASP A 127 2.73 -2.94 -3.24
CA ASP A 127 1.44 -3.32 -2.66
C ASP A 127 0.42 -3.54 -3.79
N LEU A 128 -0.55 -4.44 -3.56
CA LEU A 128 -1.63 -4.66 -4.52
C LEU A 128 -2.65 -3.50 -4.54
N HIS A 129 -2.65 -2.60 -3.57
CA HIS A 129 -3.49 -1.40 -3.57
C HIS A 129 -2.93 -0.26 -4.43
N GLY A 130 -1.84 -0.48 -5.17
CA GLY A 130 -1.23 0.54 -6.01
C GLY A 130 -2.14 1.12 -7.12
N ASN A 131 -2.20 2.44 -7.21
CA ASN A 131 -2.81 3.23 -8.29
C ASN A 131 -1.78 3.55 -9.39
N LEU A 132 -1.37 2.52 -10.13
CA LEU A 132 -0.23 2.65 -11.04
C LEU A 132 -0.52 3.54 -12.25
N ASN A 133 0.30 4.57 -12.45
CA ASN A 133 0.42 5.26 -13.73
C ASN A 133 0.96 4.29 -14.80
N PRO A 134 0.32 4.18 -15.99
CA PRO A 134 0.82 3.35 -17.06
C PRO A 134 2.29 3.58 -17.44
N GLN A 135 2.80 4.81 -17.27
CA GLN A 135 4.21 5.15 -17.56
C GLN A 135 5.21 4.49 -16.60
N ILE A 136 4.78 3.94 -15.47
CA ILE A 136 5.68 3.27 -14.52
C ILE A 136 6.48 2.13 -15.18
N VAL A 137 5.89 1.46 -16.17
CA VAL A 137 6.52 0.35 -16.91
C VAL A 137 7.66 0.82 -17.83
N GLU A 138 7.71 2.13 -18.15
CA GLU A 138 8.84 2.70 -18.87
C GLU A 138 10.09 2.71 -17.98
N TYR A 139 9.92 2.93 -16.67
CA TYR A 139 11.03 3.12 -15.74
C TYR A 139 11.38 1.87 -14.91
N ALA A 140 10.46 0.91 -14.76
CA ALA A 140 10.70 -0.36 -14.06
C ALA A 140 10.64 -1.56 -15.01
N ASP A 141 11.73 -2.33 -15.08
CA ASP A 141 11.81 -3.51 -15.94
C ASP A 141 10.95 -4.66 -15.39
N ILE A 142 10.95 -4.82 -14.06
CA ILE A 142 10.24 -5.86 -13.33
C ILE A 142 9.34 -5.19 -12.29
N LEU A 143 8.03 -5.40 -12.42
CA LEU A 143 7.03 -5.00 -11.44
C LEU A 143 6.35 -6.26 -10.90
N THR A 144 6.41 -6.46 -9.58
CA THR A 144 5.71 -7.55 -8.90
C THR A 144 4.98 -6.98 -7.68
N ALA A 145 3.81 -7.52 -7.36
CA ALA A 145 2.98 -7.03 -6.27
C ALA A 145 2.49 -8.16 -5.37
N TYR A 146 1.98 -7.79 -4.20
CA TYR A 146 1.32 -8.70 -3.27
C TYR A 146 0.20 -9.48 -3.98
N ARG A 147 0.00 -10.73 -3.57
CA ARG A 147 -1.07 -11.60 -4.05
C ARG A 147 -2.10 -11.91 -2.95
N THR A 148 -1.89 -11.40 -1.74
CA THR A 148 -2.77 -11.65 -0.60
C THR A 148 -3.40 -10.38 -0.02
N THR A 149 -4.72 -10.41 0.19
CA THR A 149 -5.47 -9.46 1.03
C THR A 149 -6.31 -10.28 2.01
N PRO A 150 -6.13 -10.12 3.35
CA PRO A 150 -5.12 -9.30 4.02
C PRO A 150 -3.66 -9.68 3.66
N HIS A 151 -2.74 -8.71 3.77
CA HIS A 151 -1.35 -8.90 3.36
C HIS A 151 -0.59 -9.82 4.32
N VAL A 152 -0.30 -11.03 3.87
CA VAL A 152 0.55 -12.01 4.56
C VAL A 152 1.78 -12.40 3.74
N ASP A 153 1.95 -11.82 2.54
CA ASP A 153 2.99 -12.15 1.57
C ASP A 153 3.94 -10.97 1.22
N VAL A 154 4.09 -10.03 2.16
CA VAL A 154 4.95 -8.83 2.02
C VAL A 154 6.40 -9.23 1.78
N PHE A 155 6.94 -10.11 2.63
CA PHE A 155 8.32 -10.57 2.53
C PHE A 155 8.55 -11.38 1.25
N GLU A 156 7.62 -12.28 0.93
CA GLU A 156 7.65 -13.16 -0.23
C GLU A 156 7.69 -12.35 -1.53
N THR A 157 6.92 -11.27 -1.62
CA THR A 157 6.89 -10.39 -2.78
C THR A 157 8.20 -9.62 -2.94
N ARG A 158 8.74 -9.05 -1.85
CA ARG A 158 10.05 -8.37 -1.88
C ARG A 158 11.18 -9.32 -2.26
N LEU A 159 11.15 -10.53 -1.72
CA LEU A 159 12.10 -11.59 -2.05
C LEU A 159 11.95 -12.05 -3.51
N LYS A 160 10.72 -12.09 -4.04
CA LYS A 160 10.46 -12.38 -5.46
C LYS A 160 11.07 -11.32 -6.35
N ALA A 161 10.91 -10.02 -6.06
CA ALA A 161 11.53 -8.95 -6.82
C ALA A 161 13.07 -9.12 -6.89
N ALA A 162 13.71 -9.37 -5.74
CA ALA A 162 15.14 -9.63 -5.67
C ALA A 162 15.57 -10.87 -6.48
N ARG A 163 14.82 -11.98 -6.40
CA ARG A 163 15.07 -13.21 -7.17
C ARG A 163 14.96 -13.00 -8.68
N LEU A 164 13.92 -12.29 -9.12
CA LEU A 164 13.72 -11.98 -10.53
C LEU A 164 14.83 -11.08 -11.07
N LEU A 165 15.27 -10.10 -10.27
CA LEU A 165 16.41 -9.24 -10.60
C LEU A 165 17.72 -10.05 -10.74
N ILE A 166 18.06 -10.87 -9.75
CA ILE A 166 19.24 -11.76 -9.81
C ILE A 166 19.18 -12.64 -11.06
N ARG A 167 18.03 -13.27 -11.31
CA ARG A 167 17.83 -14.13 -12.48
C ARG A 167 18.04 -13.36 -13.78
N SER A 168 17.50 -12.14 -13.88
CA SER A 168 17.70 -11.27 -15.04
C SER A 168 19.18 -11.01 -15.31
N ILE A 169 19.93 -10.61 -14.28
CA ILE A 169 21.35 -10.29 -14.41
C ILE A 169 22.18 -11.56 -14.73
N LYS A 170 21.97 -12.67 -14.01
CA LYS A 170 22.74 -13.92 -14.21
C LYS A 170 22.51 -14.54 -15.58
N THR A 171 21.28 -14.49 -16.10
CA THR A 171 20.93 -15.15 -17.38
C THR A 171 20.99 -14.22 -18.58
N GLY A 172 21.08 -12.91 -18.37
CA GLY A 172 21.06 -11.90 -19.42
C GLY A 172 19.68 -11.68 -20.06
N ILE A 173 18.60 -12.23 -19.50
CA ILE A 173 17.24 -11.83 -19.93
C ILE A 173 17.02 -10.35 -19.57
N LYS A 174 16.24 -9.65 -20.41
CA LYS A 174 15.96 -8.23 -20.27
C LYS A 174 14.44 -8.06 -20.11
N PRO A 175 13.91 -8.25 -18.89
CA PRO A 175 12.48 -8.22 -18.68
C PRO A 175 11.89 -6.87 -19.05
N THR A 176 10.65 -6.90 -19.51
CA THR A 176 9.86 -5.69 -19.75
C THR A 176 8.48 -5.88 -19.14
N SER A 177 7.98 -4.85 -18.47
CA SER A 177 6.68 -4.87 -17.82
C SER A 177 5.60 -4.33 -18.76
N THR A 178 4.42 -4.93 -18.72
CA THR A 178 3.23 -4.47 -19.43
C THR A 178 2.11 -4.27 -18.44
N ILE A 179 1.35 -3.19 -18.59
CA ILE A 179 0.20 -2.85 -17.75
C ILE A 179 -1.06 -2.68 -18.59
N VAL A 180 -2.17 -3.25 -18.11
CA VAL A 180 -3.52 -3.05 -18.65
C VAL A 180 -4.45 -2.68 -17.50
N LYS A 181 -5.16 -1.55 -17.61
CA LYS A 181 -6.00 -1.00 -16.54
C LYS A 181 -7.49 -1.22 -16.85
N PRO A 182 -8.14 -2.24 -16.27
CA PRO A 182 -9.60 -2.31 -16.33
C PRO A 182 -10.19 -1.14 -15.52
N PRO A 183 -11.24 -0.45 -16.01
CA PRO A 183 -11.80 0.72 -15.34
C PRO A 183 -12.71 0.33 -14.17
N VAL A 184 -12.13 -0.36 -13.19
CA VAL A 184 -12.78 -0.80 -11.95
C VAL A 184 -12.05 -0.17 -10.77
N LEU A 185 -12.80 0.47 -9.89
CA LEU A 185 -12.33 0.98 -8.61
C LEU A 185 -13.20 0.36 -7.52
N LEU A 186 -12.57 -0.38 -6.62
CA LEU A 186 -13.23 -1.02 -5.48
C LEU A 186 -12.44 -0.66 -4.21
N PRO A 187 -13.12 -0.37 -3.09
CA PRO A 187 -12.44 -0.31 -1.80
C PRO A 187 -11.75 -1.66 -1.50
N GLY A 188 -10.56 -1.63 -0.90
CA GLY A 188 -9.74 -2.83 -0.67
C GLY A 188 -10.47 -3.92 0.13
N GLU A 189 -11.37 -3.54 1.03
CA GLU A 189 -12.22 -4.44 1.83
C GLU A 189 -13.19 -5.31 1.00
N TYR A 190 -13.49 -4.92 -0.25
CA TYR A 190 -14.28 -5.75 -1.17
C TYR A 190 -13.44 -6.88 -1.79
N VAL A 191 -12.11 -6.82 -1.69
CA VAL A 191 -11.19 -7.70 -2.41
C VAL A 191 -10.37 -8.54 -1.45
N VAL A 192 -11.04 -9.47 -0.74
CA VAL A 192 -10.37 -10.51 0.05
C VAL A 192 -9.92 -11.64 -0.88
N THR A 193 -8.61 -11.82 -1.07
CA THR A 193 -8.08 -12.69 -2.13
C THR A 193 -8.22 -14.18 -1.86
N SER A 194 -8.66 -14.58 -0.66
CA SER A 194 -9.02 -15.96 -0.32
C SER A 194 -10.47 -16.32 -0.71
N ILE A 195 -11.30 -15.34 -1.11
CA ILE A 195 -12.74 -15.51 -1.37
C ILE A 195 -13.07 -15.20 -2.83
N LYS A 196 -14.09 -15.87 -3.38
CA LYS A 196 -14.57 -15.59 -4.76
C LYS A 196 -15.30 -14.23 -4.80
N PRO A 197 -15.10 -13.41 -5.85
CA PRO A 197 -14.40 -13.74 -7.10
C PRO A 197 -12.87 -13.63 -7.05
N ALA A 198 -12.30 -12.82 -6.15
CA ALA A 198 -10.88 -12.52 -6.07
C ALA A 198 -9.99 -13.77 -6.10
N ALA A 199 -10.29 -14.78 -5.28
CA ALA A 199 -9.52 -16.02 -5.21
C ALA A 199 -9.38 -16.74 -6.54
N SER A 200 -10.36 -16.63 -7.43
CA SER A 200 -10.25 -17.24 -8.76
C SER A 200 -9.31 -16.46 -9.68
N ILE A 201 -9.26 -15.14 -9.54
CA ILE A 201 -8.39 -14.25 -10.30
C ILE A 201 -6.95 -14.42 -9.82
N TYR A 202 -6.71 -14.35 -8.51
CA TYR A 202 -5.37 -14.47 -7.94
C TYR A 202 -4.76 -15.86 -8.13
N ARG A 203 -5.55 -16.95 -8.06
CA ARG A 203 -5.06 -18.30 -8.44
C ARG A 203 -4.62 -18.39 -9.90
N SER A 204 -5.25 -17.63 -10.79
CA SER A 204 -4.90 -17.66 -12.22
C SER A 204 -3.52 -17.05 -12.51
N LEU A 205 -2.97 -16.23 -11.60
CA LEU A 205 -1.63 -15.65 -11.74
C LEU A 205 -0.56 -16.74 -11.87
N GLU A 206 -0.65 -17.84 -11.11
CA GLU A 206 0.28 -18.96 -11.26
C GLU A 206 0.20 -19.63 -12.64
N GLU A 207 -0.99 -19.71 -13.22
CA GLU A 207 -1.18 -20.28 -14.56
C GLU A 207 -0.63 -19.35 -15.65
N ILE A 208 -0.71 -18.03 -15.43
CA ILE A 208 -0.12 -17.00 -16.29
C ILE A 208 1.41 -17.05 -16.18
N ASP A 209 1.96 -17.14 -14.98
CA ASP A 209 3.41 -17.21 -14.73
C ASP A 209 4.07 -18.42 -15.41
N ARG A 210 3.33 -19.54 -15.56
CA ARG A 210 3.83 -20.75 -16.25
C ARG A 210 3.84 -20.62 -17.78
N ARG A 211 3.30 -19.55 -18.36
CA ARG A 211 3.27 -19.36 -19.82
C ARG A 211 4.67 -19.02 -20.35
N LEU A 212 5.03 -19.63 -21.47
CA LEU A 212 6.29 -19.36 -22.13
C LEU A 212 6.43 -17.86 -22.46
N GLY A 213 7.50 -17.24 -21.96
CA GLY A 213 7.80 -15.81 -22.16
C GLY A 213 7.28 -14.90 -21.05
N VAL A 214 6.51 -15.42 -20.10
CA VAL A 214 6.08 -14.67 -18.91
C VAL A 214 7.08 -14.94 -17.77
N VAL A 215 7.46 -13.88 -17.09
CA VAL A 215 8.38 -13.87 -15.94
C VAL A 215 7.62 -13.77 -14.64
N ASP A 216 6.62 -12.89 -14.58
CA ASP A 216 5.74 -12.69 -13.42
C ASP A 216 4.42 -12.04 -13.86
N SER A 217 3.38 -12.18 -13.05
CA SER A 217 2.11 -11.49 -13.21
C SER A 217 1.57 -11.02 -11.86
N SER A 218 0.88 -9.88 -11.87
CA SER A 218 0.33 -9.24 -10.68
C SER A 218 -1.02 -8.60 -11.01
N MET A 219 -1.98 -8.72 -10.09
CA MET A 219 -3.24 -8.00 -10.15
C MET A 219 -3.26 -7.02 -8.97
N LEU A 220 -3.30 -5.73 -9.29
CA LEU A 220 -3.48 -4.66 -8.33
C LEU A 220 -4.93 -4.20 -8.36
N VAL A 221 -5.51 -3.96 -7.19
CA VAL A 221 -6.92 -3.59 -7.02
C VAL A 221 -7.13 -2.07 -7.06
N GLY A 222 -6.05 -1.30 -6.87
CA GLY A 222 -6.08 0.14 -6.74
C GLY A 222 -6.46 0.60 -5.33
N MET A 223 -6.34 1.91 -5.09
CA MET A 223 -6.69 2.58 -3.84
C MET A 223 -7.87 3.51 -4.11
N ALA A 224 -9.05 3.11 -3.62
CA ALA A 224 -10.32 3.80 -3.87
C ALA A 224 -10.42 5.17 -3.19
N TRP A 225 -9.60 5.41 -2.19
CA TRP A 225 -9.60 6.65 -1.40
C TRP A 225 -8.60 7.69 -1.92
N ALA A 226 -8.24 7.60 -3.20
CA ALA A 226 -7.33 8.54 -3.84
C ALA A 226 -7.96 9.06 -5.15
N ASP A 227 -8.28 10.35 -5.19
CA ASP A 227 -8.74 11.08 -6.37
C ASP A 227 -7.55 11.40 -7.28
N THR A 228 -7.16 10.40 -8.07
CA THR A 228 -5.99 10.46 -8.94
C THR A 228 -6.37 10.03 -10.35
N LEU A 229 -5.64 10.51 -11.35
CA LEU A 229 -5.88 10.15 -12.75
C LEU A 229 -5.76 8.64 -13.02
N HIS A 230 -5.03 7.92 -12.16
CA HIS A 230 -4.71 6.50 -12.33
C HIS A 230 -5.37 5.60 -11.30
N ALA A 231 -6.35 6.12 -10.54
CA ALA A 231 -7.17 5.37 -9.60
C ALA A 231 -7.99 4.28 -10.31
N SER A 232 -7.43 3.07 -10.35
CA SER A 232 -8.10 1.88 -10.87
C SER A 232 -7.28 0.63 -10.56
N ALA A 233 -7.95 -0.52 -10.64
CA ALA A 233 -7.28 -1.80 -10.75
C ALA A 233 -6.30 -1.83 -11.95
N SER A 234 -5.24 -2.63 -11.84
CA SER A 234 -4.18 -2.77 -12.85
C SER A 234 -3.73 -4.22 -12.96
N ALA A 235 -3.76 -4.77 -14.17
CA ALA A 235 -3.17 -6.05 -14.51
C ALA A 235 -1.75 -5.83 -15.05
N VAL A 236 -0.74 -6.36 -14.36
CA VAL A 236 0.67 -6.21 -14.73
C VAL A 236 1.25 -7.58 -15.07
N VAL A 237 1.94 -7.68 -16.21
CA VAL A 237 2.62 -8.90 -16.63
C VAL A 237 4.03 -8.54 -17.11
N VAL A 238 5.02 -9.22 -16.54
CA VAL A 238 6.44 -9.07 -16.90
C VAL A 238 6.82 -10.13 -17.92
N SER A 239 7.43 -9.72 -19.04
CA SER A 239 7.93 -10.59 -20.09
C SER A 239 9.42 -10.90 -19.94
N ASP A 240 9.95 -11.85 -20.68
CA ASP A 240 11.40 -12.13 -20.78
C ASP A 240 12.17 -11.14 -21.69
N GLY A 241 11.49 -10.14 -22.24
CA GLY A 241 12.00 -9.16 -23.21
C GLY A 241 11.95 -9.61 -24.66
N ARG A 242 11.52 -10.85 -24.94
CA ARG A 242 11.44 -11.40 -26.31
C ARG A 242 10.01 -11.62 -26.76
N ARG A 243 9.05 -11.59 -25.84
CA ARG A 243 7.64 -11.95 -26.06
C ARG A 243 6.68 -10.96 -25.41
N GLU A 244 6.92 -9.68 -25.64
CA GLU A 244 6.09 -8.59 -25.10
C GLU A 244 4.61 -8.70 -25.50
N SER A 245 4.35 -9.13 -26.74
CA SER A 245 2.98 -9.38 -27.21
C SER A 245 2.26 -10.46 -26.38
N ARG A 246 2.99 -11.47 -25.90
CA ARG A 246 2.44 -12.50 -25.02
C ARG A 246 2.14 -11.96 -23.63
N ALA A 247 3.01 -11.10 -23.09
CA ALA A 247 2.75 -10.43 -21.81
C ALA A 247 1.51 -9.54 -21.92
N TYR A 248 1.37 -8.77 -23.01
CA TYR A 248 0.18 -7.97 -23.28
C TYR A 248 -1.10 -8.81 -23.38
N GLU A 249 -1.08 -9.91 -24.13
CA GLU A 249 -2.22 -10.84 -24.23
C GLU A 249 -2.65 -11.36 -22.85
N MET A 250 -1.69 -11.74 -21.99
CA MET A 250 -1.99 -12.23 -20.64
C MET A 250 -2.48 -11.11 -19.72
N ALA A 251 -1.96 -9.89 -19.85
CA ALA A 251 -2.43 -8.74 -19.10
C ALA A 251 -3.87 -8.37 -19.48
N CYS A 252 -4.21 -8.39 -20.78
CA CYS A 252 -5.59 -8.21 -21.26
C CYS A 252 -6.51 -9.28 -20.68
N ARG A 253 -6.12 -10.56 -20.75
CA ARG A 253 -6.93 -11.65 -20.20
C ARG A 253 -7.17 -11.52 -18.69
N LEU A 254 -6.15 -11.09 -17.94
CA LEU A 254 -6.27 -10.85 -16.50
C LEU A 254 -7.20 -9.66 -16.20
N ALA A 255 -7.04 -8.56 -16.94
CA ALA A 255 -7.88 -7.38 -16.83
C ALA A 255 -9.36 -7.67 -17.19
N GLU A 256 -9.61 -8.41 -18.26
CA GLU A 256 -10.94 -8.88 -18.66
C GLU A 256 -11.56 -9.76 -17.58
N ALA A 257 -10.81 -10.71 -17.02
CA ALA A 257 -11.31 -11.57 -15.95
C ALA A 257 -11.69 -10.79 -14.67
N TYR A 258 -10.96 -9.71 -14.37
CA TYR A 258 -11.31 -8.80 -13.27
C TYR A 258 -12.54 -7.96 -13.60
N TRP A 259 -12.58 -7.37 -14.80
CA TRP A 259 -13.71 -6.60 -15.31
C TRP A 259 -15.00 -7.41 -15.31
N ASP A 260 -15.01 -8.62 -15.86
CA ASP A 260 -16.21 -9.46 -15.98
C ASP A 260 -16.82 -9.81 -14.63
N LYS A 261 -15.98 -9.96 -13.59
CA LYS A 261 -16.40 -10.30 -12.22
C LYS A 261 -16.66 -9.08 -11.34
N ARG A 262 -16.53 -7.86 -11.85
CA ARG A 262 -16.61 -6.61 -11.05
C ARG A 262 -17.90 -6.50 -10.22
N GLY A 263 -19.02 -7.01 -10.72
CA GLY A 263 -20.31 -7.00 -10.01
C GLY A 263 -20.50 -8.12 -8.99
N GLU A 264 -19.55 -9.04 -8.87
CA GLU A 264 -19.60 -10.18 -7.92
C GLU A 264 -18.83 -9.90 -6.63
N PHE A 265 -17.98 -8.87 -6.59
CA PHE A 265 -17.25 -8.49 -5.38
C PHE A 265 -18.22 -7.93 -4.34
N LYS A 266 -18.02 -8.34 -3.08
CA LYS A 266 -18.87 -7.99 -1.94
C LYS A 266 -18.08 -8.10 -0.65
N LEU A 267 -18.55 -7.41 0.38
CA LEU A 267 -18.05 -7.56 1.73
C LEU A 267 -18.27 -9.00 2.22
N GLU A 268 -17.26 -9.54 2.91
CA GLU A 268 -17.32 -10.90 3.48
C GLU A 268 -18.22 -10.95 4.72
N VAL A 269 -18.27 -9.84 5.46
CA VAL A 269 -18.98 -9.72 6.72
C VAL A 269 -20.32 -9.01 6.54
N GLU A 270 -21.19 -9.17 7.53
CA GLU A 270 -22.39 -8.35 7.64
C GLU A 270 -21.98 -6.87 7.75
N ALA A 271 -22.57 -6.05 6.89
CA ALA A 271 -22.32 -4.62 6.84
C ALA A 271 -23.66 -3.89 6.73
N GLY A 272 -23.72 -2.70 7.30
CA GLY A 272 -24.92 -1.89 7.33
C GLY A 272 -24.70 -0.59 8.07
N GLU A 273 -25.76 0.18 8.20
CA GLU A 273 -25.75 1.44 8.93
C GLU A 273 -25.45 1.21 10.42
N VAL A 274 -24.69 2.13 11.02
CA VAL A 274 -24.23 2.07 12.42
C VAL A 274 -25.34 1.73 13.42
N ASP A 275 -26.52 2.35 13.26
CA ASP A 275 -27.68 2.13 14.12
C ASP A 275 -28.22 0.71 14.06
N ASP A 276 -28.28 0.14 12.85
CA ASP A 276 -28.78 -1.21 12.64
C ASP A 276 -27.80 -2.24 13.20
N LEU A 277 -26.50 -2.03 12.97
CA LEU A 277 -25.46 -2.88 13.54
C LEU A 277 -25.45 -2.85 15.07
N ILE A 278 -25.68 -1.68 15.70
CA ILE A 278 -25.83 -1.58 17.16
C ILE A 278 -27.06 -2.36 17.63
N ARG A 279 -28.21 -2.27 16.94
CA ARG A 279 -29.41 -3.05 17.29
C ARG A 279 -29.16 -4.55 17.20
N VAL A 280 -28.52 -5.00 16.13
CA VAL A 280 -28.13 -6.41 15.92
C VAL A 280 -27.18 -6.86 17.04
N ALA A 281 -26.16 -6.07 17.36
CA ALA A 281 -25.21 -6.37 18.43
C ALA A 281 -25.88 -6.50 19.80
N LYS A 282 -26.80 -5.58 20.15
CA LYS A 282 -27.57 -5.64 21.41
C LYS A 282 -28.47 -6.87 21.50
N ALA A 283 -29.05 -7.31 20.38
CA ALA A 283 -29.92 -8.48 20.32
C ALA A 283 -29.14 -9.81 20.21
N SER A 284 -27.83 -9.76 19.94
CA SER A 284 -27.01 -10.95 19.74
C SER A 284 -26.84 -11.76 21.02
N MET A 285 -27.08 -13.06 20.92
CA MET A 285 -26.75 -14.03 21.97
C MET A 285 -25.27 -14.45 21.95
N LYS A 286 -24.53 -14.12 20.88
CA LYS A 286 -23.09 -14.38 20.74
C LYS A 286 -22.30 -13.14 21.16
N LYS A 287 -21.38 -13.30 22.12
CA LYS A 287 -20.53 -12.24 22.67
C LYS A 287 -19.06 -12.69 22.75
N PRO A 288 -18.07 -11.77 22.58
CA PRO A 288 -18.24 -10.38 22.19
C PRO A 288 -18.65 -10.24 20.72
N VAL A 289 -19.31 -9.12 20.38
CA VAL A 289 -19.57 -8.71 18.99
C VAL A 289 -18.49 -7.72 18.59
N PHE A 290 -17.87 -7.94 17.44
CA PHE A 290 -16.90 -7.02 16.85
C PHE A 290 -17.56 -6.27 15.70
N ILE A 291 -17.54 -4.94 15.75
CA ILE A 291 -17.97 -4.06 14.67
C ILE A 291 -16.74 -3.27 14.24
N SER A 292 -16.40 -3.34 12.95
CA SER A 292 -15.34 -2.53 12.36
C SER A 292 -15.97 -1.30 11.74
N ASP A 293 -15.38 -0.13 11.99
CA ASP A 293 -15.74 1.09 11.27
C ASP A 293 -15.01 1.10 9.92
N SER A 294 -15.75 0.86 8.84
CA SER A 294 -15.19 0.95 7.47
C SER A 294 -15.13 2.39 6.95
N GLY A 295 -15.89 3.31 7.55
CA GLY A 295 -15.97 4.71 7.10
C GLY A 295 -14.79 5.55 7.56
N ASP A 296 -14.19 5.22 8.70
CA ASP A 296 -13.00 5.88 9.26
C ASP A 296 -11.83 4.91 9.42
N ASN A 297 -11.49 4.23 8.33
CA ASN A 297 -10.44 3.21 8.32
C ASN A 297 -9.03 3.82 8.22
N VAL A 298 -8.32 3.88 9.35
CA VAL A 298 -6.92 4.34 9.44
C VAL A 298 -5.95 3.49 8.61
N THR A 299 -6.25 2.22 8.35
CA THR A 299 -5.40 1.38 7.48
C THR A 299 -5.59 1.67 6.00
N ALA A 300 -6.50 2.60 5.67
CA ALA A 300 -6.72 3.16 4.35
C ALA A 300 -6.56 4.70 4.37
N GLY A 301 -5.81 5.21 5.35
CA GLY A 301 -5.42 6.62 5.47
C GLY A 301 -6.47 7.58 6.01
N ALA A 302 -7.60 7.09 6.52
CA ALA A 302 -8.56 7.92 7.23
C ALA A 302 -7.95 8.43 8.56
N PRO A 303 -8.40 9.58 9.10
CA PRO A 303 -7.81 10.18 10.29
C PRO A 303 -8.06 9.42 11.59
N GLY A 304 -9.08 8.55 11.65
CA GLY A 304 -9.39 7.76 12.84
C GLY A 304 -10.01 8.57 13.98
N ASP A 305 -10.51 9.77 13.69
CA ASP A 305 -11.08 10.68 14.68
C ASP A 305 -12.60 10.83 14.57
N VAL A 306 -13.29 10.17 13.64
CA VAL A 306 -14.75 10.30 13.46
C VAL A 306 -15.48 9.57 14.60
N PRO A 307 -16.16 10.29 15.52
CA PRO A 307 -16.69 9.70 16.75
C PRO A 307 -18.09 9.10 16.56
N ILE A 308 -18.48 8.69 15.34
CA ILE A 308 -19.86 8.28 15.05
C ILE A 308 -20.30 7.11 15.93
N PHE A 309 -19.47 6.08 16.08
CA PHE A 309 -19.80 4.96 16.98
C PHE A 309 -19.93 5.39 18.44
N ILE A 310 -19.11 6.33 18.93
CA ILE A 310 -19.24 6.86 20.30
C ILE A 310 -20.58 7.58 20.47
N GLU A 311 -20.92 8.48 19.54
CA GLU A 311 -22.19 9.21 19.55
C GLU A 311 -23.39 8.24 19.58
N ARG A 312 -23.38 7.25 18.68
CA ARG A 312 -24.49 6.30 18.56
C ARG A 312 -24.58 5.35 19.75
N LEU A 313 -23.47 4.84 20.28
CA LEU A 313 -23.48 3.97 21.47
C LEU A 313 -24.06 4.71 22.70
N LEU A 314 -23.69 5.99 22.89
CA LEU A 314 -24.25 6.83 23.95
C LEU A 314 -25.75 7.08 23.74
N ALA A 315 -26.18 7.40 22.52
CA ALA A 315 -27.59 7.62 22.18
C ALA A 315 -28.44 6.36 22.44
N PHE A 316 -27.90 5.18 22.16
CA PHE A 316 -28.55 3.88 22.42
C PHE A 316 -28.38 3.37 23.86
N LYS A 317 -27.70 4.14 24.72
CA LYS A 317 -27.39 3.80 26.11
C LYS A 317 -26.77 2.40 26.22
N VAL A 318 -25.76 2.14 25.40
CA VAL A 318 -24.99 0.89 25.48
C VAL A 318 -23.98 1.01 26.60
N GLU A 319 -24.06 0.14 27.59
CA GLU A 319 -23.22 0.16 28.79
C GLU A 319 -22.09 -0.88 28.75
N ASP A 320 -22.23 -1.93 27.93
CA ASP A 320 -21.29 -3.05 27.79
C ASP A 320 -20.49 -3.01 26.46
N ALA A 321 -20.01 -1.83 26.05
CA ALA A 321 -19.22 -1.63 24.84
C ALA A 321 -17.86 -0.99 25.10
N VAL A 322 -16.89 -1.30 24.23
CA VAL A 322 -15.57 -0.67 24.20
C VAL A 322 -15.33 -0.15 22.78
N VAL A 323 -15.00 1.14 22.66
CA VAL A 323 -14.45 1.71 21.43
C VAL A 323 -12.93 1.57 21.49
N ALA A 324 -12.36 0.80 20.58
CA ALA A 324 -10.96 0.36 20.66
C ALA A 324 -9.95 1.51 20.53
N GLY A 325 -10.30 2.55 19.78
CA GLY A 325 -9.45 3.73 19.62
C GLY A 325 -10.20 4.86 18.95
N ILE A 326 -9.81 6.08 19.29
CA ILE A 326 -10.17 7.30 18.57
C ILE A 326 -8.98 8.25 18.66
N TYR A 327 -8.59 8.82 17.53
CA TYR A 327 -7.42 9.67 17.47
C TYR A 327 -7.73 11.07 18.03
N ASP A 328 -7.27 11.33 19.25
CA ASP A 328 -7.47 12.62 19.91
C ASP A 328 -6.31 12.98 20.86
N PRO A 329 -5.25 13.63 20.35
CA PRO A 329 -4.10 14.01 21.16
C PRO A 329 -4.45 14.94 22.33
N ASP A 330 -5.48 15.78 22.19
CA ASP A 330 -5.90 16.71 23.23
C ASP A 330 -6.57 15.98 24.40
N ALA A 331 -7.48 15.05 24.11
CA ALA A 331 -8.12 14.21 25.12
C ALA A 331 -7.08 13.35 25.84
N VAL A 332 -6.10 12.79 25.12
CA VAL A 332 -5.00 12.01 25.73
C VAL A 332 -4.20 12.86 26.74
N ARG A 333 -3.89 14.12 26.42
CA ARG A 333 -3.19 15.01 27.37
C ARG A 333 -4.02 15.24 28.63
N LEU A 334 -5.30 15.58 28.48
CA LEU A 334 -6.20 15.82 29.61
C LEU A 334 -6.34 14.59 30.52
N CYS A 335 -6.51 13.40 29.94
CA CYS A 335 -6.58 12.15 30.70
C CYS A 335 -5.27 11.86 31.44
N ARG A 336 -4.10 12.17 30.85
CA ARG A 336 -2.80 12.02 31.52
C ARG A 336 -2.63 12.99 32.69
N GLU A 337 -3.11 14.22 32.56
CA GLU A 337 -3.05 15.24 33.61
C GLU A 337 -3.97 14.91 34.80
N ALA A 338 -5.18 14.40 34.54
CA ALA A 338 -6.11 13.98 35.59
C ALA A 338 -5.65 12.72 36.34
N GLY A 339 -4.94 11.82 35.65
CA GLY A 339 -4.46 10.56 36.21
C GLY A 339 -5.54 9.49 36.36
N LEU A 340 -5.12 8.28 36.75
CA LEU A 340 -6.05 7.16 36.94
C LEU A 340 -7.09 7.47 38.01
N GLY A 341 -8.37 7.35 37.66
CA GLY A 341 -9.50 7.64 38.55
C GLY A 341 -9.83 9.13 38.71
N GLY A 342 -9.14 10.03 37.99
CA GLY A 342 -9.50 11.45 37.94
C GLY A 342 -10.69 11.72 37.02
N ASP A 343 -11.56 12.64 37.41
CA ASP A 343 -12.67 13.11 36.58
C ASP A 343 -12.18 13.99 35.42
N VAL A 344 -12.61 13.67 34.20
CA VAL A 344 -12.35 14.48 33.00
C VAL A 344 -13.67 14.88 32.34
N LYS A 345 -13.78 16.15 31.98
CA LYS A 345 -14.83 16.63 31.06
C LYS A 345 -14.16 17.20 29.83
N THR A 346 -14.46 16.64 28.66
CA THR A 346 -13.84 17.03 27.38
C THR A 346 -14.75 16.65 26.22
N SER A 347 -14.45 17.16 25.03
CA SER A 347 -14.92 16.57 23.78
C SER A 347 -13.90 15.57 23.22
N ILE A 348 -14.39 14.55 22.53
CA ILE A 348 -13.58 13.49 21.90
C ILE A 348 -13.94 13.37 20.41
N GLY A 349 -12.91 13.22 19.56
CA GLY A 349 -13.06 13.00 18.11
C GLY A 349 -13.61 14.22 17.36
N GLY A 350 -13.74 14.12 16.03
CA GLY A 350 -14.33 15.12 15.14
C GLY A 350 -13.61 16.47 15.15
N LYS A 351 -12.33 16.48 15.52
CA LYS A 351 -11.49 17.68 15.62
C LYS A 351 -10.65 17.88 14.36
N ILE A 352 -10.41 16.80 13.62
CA ILE A 352 -9.55 16.72 12.44
C ILE A 352 -10.43 16.59 11.20
N ASP A 353 -11.20 15.50 11.06
CA ASP A 353 -12.24 15.43 10.03
C ASP A 353 -13.47 16.24 10.47
N LYS A 354 -13.51 17.48 9.99
CA LYS A 354 -14.61 18.42 10.26
C LYS A 354 -15.76 18.32 9.26
N ILE A 355 -15.68 17.41 8.29
CA ILE A 355 -16.72 17.17 7.28
C ILE A 355 -17.60 16.02 7.73
N ASN A 356 -16.99 14.91 8.16
CA ASN A 356 -17.67 13.66 8.47
C ASN A 356 -17.87 13.43 9.98
N GLY A 357 -17.20 14.20 10.84
CA GLY A 357 -17.29 14.09 12.29
C GLY A 357 -17.50 15.43 13.00
N TYR A 358 -18.09 15.37 14.19
CA TYR A 358 -18.18 16.50 15.12
C TYR A 358 -17.76 16.04 16.52
N PRO A 359 -17.13 16.89 17.33
CA PRO A 359 -16.70 16.48 18.66
C PRO A 359 -17.87 16.09 19.57
N VAL A 360 -17.73 14.96 20.26
CA VAL A 360 -18.72 14.46 21.21
C VAL A 360 -18.30 14.81 22.63
N GLU A 361 -19.13 15.58 23.33
CA GLU A 361 -18.92 15.94 24.74
C GLU A 361 -19.12 14.71 25.64
N VAL A 362 -18.12 14.42 26.47
CA VAL A 362 -18.13 13.31 27.42
C VAL A 362 -17.66 13.76 28.81
N LYS A 363 -18.06 13.01 29.81
CA LYS A 363 -17.57 13.12 31.18
C LYS A 363 -17.38 11.72 31.76
N GLY A 364 -16.25 11.47 32.42
CA GLY A 364 -15.95 10.20 33.07
C GLY A 364 -14.84 10.28 34.07
#